data_AF-A0A645GQ23-F1
#
_entry.id   AF-A0A645GQ23-F1
#
_cell.length_a   1.000
_cell.length_b   1.000
_cell.length_c   1.000
_cell.angle_alpha   90.00
_cell.angle_beta   90.00
_cell.angle_gamma   90.00
#
_symmetry.space_group_name_H-M   'P 1'
#
loop_
_entity.id
_entity.type
_entity.pdbx_description
1 polymer ?
#
loop_
_entity_poly.entity_id
_entity_poly.type
_entity_poly.pdbx_seq_one_letter_code
_entity_poly.pdbx_strand_id
1 'polypeptide(L)'
;MAKKSFGKTSGWAGYTLSWANRRFPNGEINQGKVYPAKYDNRHKFNAVLMHTFNRKFDLNISWIYATGNWTTLPEEDFIDMKDQRQQYVYQRNNYKMPNYQRLDLSFNYYRHKKNGRMGIWNFSVYNAYAHHNSFIILPAEGYLPNPDSPDGYPMSSYPAFQSYSIFPVIPSFSYTYKF
;
A
#
# COMPACT_ATOMS: atom_id res chain seq x y z
N MET A 1 2.48 -20.64 -8.44
CA MET A 1 2.49 -19.59 -9.49
C MET A 1 1.93 -20.21 -10.76
N ALA A 2 1.05 -19.50 -11.47
CA ALA A 2 0.53 -19.89 -12.77
C ALA A 2 0.96 -18.87 -13.82
N LYS A 3 1.36 -19.30 -15.01
CA LYS A 3 1.86 -18.43 -16.08
C LYS A 3 1.36 -18.91 -17.43
N LYS A 4 0.98 -17.98 -18.29
CA LYS A 4 0.66 -18.18 -19.69
C LYS A 4 1.48 -17.22 -20.54
N SER A 5 2.25 -17.73 -21.49
CA SER A 5 3.16 -16.93 -22.33
C SER A 5 2.82 -16.89 -23.81
N PHE A 6 1.73 -17.54 -24.24
CA PHE A 6 1.40 -17.72 -25.65
C PHE A 6 0.03 -17.14 -26.02
N GLY A 7 -0.11 -16.77 -27.29
CA GLY A 7 -1.34 -16.20 -27.86
C GLY A 7 -1.49 -14.70 -27.61
N LYS A 8 -2.67 -14.16 -27.91
CA LYS A 8 -2.99 -12.74 -27.73
C LYS A 8 -3.11 -12.31 -26.27
N THR A 9 -3.39 -13.26 -25.37
CA THR A 9 -3.49 -13.02 -23.92
C THR A 9 -2.41 -13.80 -23.21
N SER A 10 -1.49 -13.10 -22.58
CA SER A 10 -0.41 -13.65 -21.76
C SER A 10 -0.43 -13.01 -20.37
N GLY A 11 0.31 -13.58 -19.43
CA GLY A 11 0.30 -13.11 -18.06
C GLY A 11 0.72 -14.16 -17.06
N TRP A 12 0.69 -13.79 -15.80
CA TRP A 12 0.97 -14.69 -14.69
C TRP A 12 0.23 -14.25 -13.43
N ALA A 13 -0.04 -15.20 -12.55
CA ALA A 13 -0.55 -14.96 -11.22
C ALA A 13 0.27 -15.75 -10.21
N GLY A 14 0.63 -15.11 -9.11
CA GLY A 14 1.42 -15.66 -8.03
C GLY A 14 0.77 -15.37 -6.70
N TYR A 15 0.78 -16.38 -5.84
CA TYR A 15 0.41 -16.25 -4.44
C TYR A 15 1.56 -16.75 -3.58
N THR A 16 1.90 -15.99 -2.55
CA THR A 16 2.90 -16.34 -1.55
C THR A 16 2.28 -16.25 -0.17
N LEU A 17 2.44 -17.33 0.58
CA LEU A 17 2.16 -17.40 2.01
C LEU A 17 3.50 -17.47 2.74
N SER A 18 3.80 -16.48 3.58
CA SER A 18 5.10 -16.40 4.27
C SER A 18 4.97 -15.89 5.70
N TRP A 19 5.94 -16.28 6.53
CA TRP A 19 6.09 -15.80 7.90
C TRP A 19 7.50 -15.22 8.07
N ALA A 20 7.57 -14.00 8.59
CA ALA A 20 8.82 -13.33 8.93
C ALA A 20 8.73 -12.77 10.35
N ASN A 21 9.43 -13.41 11.28
CA ASN A 21 9.54 -12.99 12.66
C ASN A 21 10.97 -12.54 12.97
N ARG A 22 11.13 -11.68 13.98
CA ARG A 22 12.43 -11.23 14.51
C ARG A 22 12.51 -11.50 16.00
N ARG A 23 13.73 -11.77 16.49
CA ARG A 23 14.05 -11.95 17.91
C ARG A 23 15.45 -11.44 18.18
N PHE A 24 15.63 -10.76 19.30
CA PHE A 24 16.92 -10.26 19.78
C PHE A 24 17.18 -10.87 21.17
N PRO A 25 17.82 -12.05 21.26
CA PRO A 25 17.88 -12.84 22.50
C PRO A 25 18.54 -12.12 23.69
N ASN A 26 19.41 -11.15 23.42
CA ASN A 26 20.07 -10.30 24.42
C ASN A 26 19.14 -9.28 25.10
N GLY A 27 17.86 -9.22 24.72
CA GLY A 27 16.87 -8.36 25.38
C GLY A 27 16.83 -6.92 24.88
N GLU A 28 17.77 -6.50 24.02
CA GLU A 28 17.90 -5.11 23.53
C GLU A 28 16.65 -4.61 22.82
N ILE A 29 15.92 -5.50 22.14
CA ILE A 29 14.69 -5.16 21.43
C ILE A 29 13.56 -6.07 21.90
N ASN A 30 12.40 -5.46 22.18
CA ASN A 30 11.18 -6.16 22.55
C ASN A 30 11.36 -7.12 23.74
N GLN A 31 12.25 -6.78 24.68
CA GLN A 31 12.57 -7.61 25.85
C GLN A 31 13.02 -9.05 25.48
N GLY A 32 13.58 -9.22 24.28
CA GLY A 32 14.00 -10.53 23.75
C GLY A 32 12.88 -11.47 23.32
N LYS A 33 11.62 -11.00 23.35
CA LYS A 33 10.44 -11.70 22.85
C LYS A 33 10.39 -11.63 21.31
N VAL A 34 9.87 -12.69 20.69
CA VAL A 34 9.66 -12.74 19.24
C VAL A 34 8.56 -11.74 18.83
N TYR A 35 8.74 -11.06 17.71
CA TYR A 35 7.74 -10.15 17.15
C TYR A 35 7.75 -10.20 15.60
N PRO A 36 6.65 -9.85 14.93
CA PRO A 36 6.59 -9.86 13.47
C PRO A 36 7.53 -8.82 12.87
N ALA A 37 8.18 -9.14 11.76
CA ALA A 37 8.95 -8.18 11.01
C ALA A 37 8.03 -7.10 10.39
N LYS A 38 8.55 -5.88 10.21
CA LYS A 38 7.78 -4.74 9.63
C LYS A 38 7.09 -5.12 8.32
N TYR A 39 7.78 -5.88 7.46
CA TYR A 39 7.29 -6.30 6.15
C TYR A 39 6.78 -7.76 6.11
N ASP A 40 6.35 -8.30 7.26
CA ASP A 40 5.66 -9.60 7.33
C ASP A 40 4.24 -9.52 6.76
N ASN A 41 4.13 -9.42 5.43
CA ASN A 41 2.83 -9.61 4.78
C ASN A 41 2.59 -11.11 4.64
N ARG A 42 1.73 -11.65 5.51
CA ARG A 42 1.35 -13.07 5.55
C ARG A 42 0.91 -13.58 4.18
N HIS A 43 0.04 -12.81 3.51
CA HIS A 43 -0.50 -13.14 2.20
C HIS A 43 -0.07 -12.08 1.20
N LYS A 44 0.53 -12.51 0.06
CA LYS A 44 0.82 -11.66 -1.09
C LYS A 44 0.28 -12.32 -2.35
N PHE A 45 -0.51 -11.57 -3.11
CA PHE A 45 -0.99 -11.95 -4.43
C PHE A 45 -0.51 -10.92 -5.44
N ASN A 46 0.04 -11.39 -6.55
CA ASN A 46 0.43 -10.56 -7.68
C ASN A 46 -0.13 -11.19 -8.95
N ALA A 47 -0.76 -10.41 -9.81
CA ALA A 47 -1.18 -10.83 -11.12
C ALA A 47 -0.83 -9.78 -12.17
N VAL A 48 -0.38 -10.26 -13.33
CA VAL A 48 -0.13 -9.45 -14.51
C VAL A 48 -0.87 -10.09 -15.67
N LEU A 49 -1.64 -9.29 -16.40
CA LEU A 49 -2.34 -9.69 -17.61
C LEU A 49 -1.94 -8.74 -18.73
N MET A 50 -1.54 -9.30 -19.86
CA MET A 50 -1.22 -8.57 -21.07
C MET A 50 -2.13 -9.09 -22.18
N HIS A 51 -2.78 -8.20 -22.90
CA HIS A 51 -3.68 -8.57 -23.99
C HIS A 51 -3.44 -7.69 -25.22
N THR A 52 -3.05 -8.33 -26.32
CA THR A 52 -2.92 -7.68 -27.63
C THR A 52 -4.22 -7.87 -28.41
N PHE A 53 -5.02 -6.81 -28.53
CA PHE A 53 -6.26 -6.86 -29.30
C PHE A 53 -5.96 -7.00 -30.80
N ASN A 54 -5.07 -6.14 -31.30
CA ASN A 54 -4.63 -6.13 -32.69
C ASN A 54 -3.24 -5.44 -32.81
N ARG A 55 -2.76 -5.25 -34.04
CA ARG A 55 -1.47 -4.60 -34.32
C ARG A 55 -1.37 -3.14 -33.86
N LYS A 56 -2.48 -2.50 -33.51
CA LYS A 56 -2.56 -1.11 -33.07
C LYS A 56 -2.78 -0.95 -31.58
N PHE A 57 -3.31 -1.95 -30.88
CA PHE A 57 -3.72 -1.80 -29.48
C PHE A 57 -3.31 -2.99 -28.62
N ASP A 58 -2.68 -2.69 -27.48
CA ASP A 58 -2.58 -3.62 -26.36
C ASP A 58 -2.88 -2.97 -25.03
N LEU A 59 -3.23 -3.84 -24.08
CA LEU A 59 -3.57 -3.51 -22.71
C LEU A 59 -2.71 -4.35 -21.76
N ASN A 60 -2.21 -3.71 -20.72
CA ASN A 60 -1.47 -4.33 -19.64
C ASN A 60 -2.16 -3.97 -18.33
N ILE A 61 -2.43 -4.99 -17.52
CA ILE A 61 -3.06 -4.88 -16.22
C ILE A 61 -2.12 -5.52 -15.22
N SER A 62 -1.79 -4.80 -14.15
CA SER A 62 -1.04 -5.32 -13.02
C SER A 62 -1.87 -5.13 -11.76
N TRP A 63 -2.07 -6.19 -11.00
CA TRP A 63 -2.78 -6.15 -9.73
C TRP A 63 -1.93 -6.76 -8.62
N ILE A 64 -1.83 -6.04 -7.52
CA ILE A 64 -1.08 -6.44 -6.34
C ILE A 64 -2.02 -6.36 -5.15
N TYR A 65 -2.03 -7.42 -4.34
CA TYR A 65 -2.68 -7.44 -3.05
C TYR A 65 -1.68 -7.99 -2.02
N ALA A 66 -1.58 -7.34 -0.87
CA ALA A 66 -0.80 -7.82 0.25
C ALA A 66 -1.51 -7.49 1.55
N THR A 67 -1.46 -8.41 2.51
CA THR A 67 -1.90 -8.05 3.86
C THR A 67 -1.02 -6.93 4.42
N GLY A 68 -1.57 -6.03 5.22
CA GLY A 68 -0.83 -4.84 5.65
C GLY A 68 0.49 -5.12 6.38
N ASN A 69 1.39 -4.13 6.34
CA ASN A 69 2.65 -4.13 7.07
C ASN A 69 2.41 -4.02 8.58
N TRP A 70 3.39 -4.41 9.37
CA TRP A 70 3.34 -4.18 10.81
C TRP A 70 4.01 -2.86 11.18
N THR A 71 3.46 -2.18 12.16
CA THR A 71 4.03 -0.97 12.74
C THR A 71 3.90 -1.01 14.26
N THR A 72 4.72 -0.20 14.92
CA THR A 72 4.66 -0.04 16.36
C THR A 72 3.82 1.20 16.65
N LEU A 73 2.71 1.02 17.34
CA LEU A 73 1.89 2.12 17.85
C LEU A 73 1.94 2.10 19.38
N PRO A 74 1.98 3.27 20.03
CA PRO A 74 1.80 3.34 21.47
C PRO A 74 0.37 2.94 21.82
N GLU A 75 0.24 2.14 22.86
CA GLU A 75 -1.06 1.66 23.34
C GLU A 75 -1.54 2.46 24.56
N GLU A 76 -0.59 3.07 25.27
CA GLU A 76 -0.87 3.87 26.46
C GLU A 76 -0.01 5.13 26.45
N ASP A 77 -0.54 6.18 27.07
CA ASP A 77 0.22 7.37 27.41
C ASP A 77 0.21 7.52 28.93
N PHE A 78 1.36 7.87 29.51
CA PHE A 78 1.49 8.18 30.93
C PHE A 78 2.17 9.54 31.10
N ILE A 79 1.92 10.18 32.24
CA ILE A 79 2.58 11.43 32.60
C ILE A 79 3.80 11.07 33.46
N ASP A 80 4.97 11.50 33.04
CA ASP A 80 6.19 11.28 33.81
C ASP A 80 6.30 12.22 35.03
N MET A 81 7.34 12.03 35.86
CA MET A 81 7.56 12.87 37.05
C MET A 81 7.86 14.35 36.72
N LYS A 82 8.04 14.70 35.44
CA LYS A 82 8.29 16.06 34.94
C LYS A 82 7.06 16.63 34.23
N ASP A 83 5.89 16.02 34.41
CA ASP A 83 4.62 16.43 33.80
C ASP A 83 4.62 16.34 32.27
N GLN A 84 5.45 15.45 31.70
CA GLN A 84 5.51 15.20 30.26
C GLN A 84 4.72 13.94 29.90
N ARG A 85 3.86 14.06 28.88
CA ARG A 85 3.15 12.92 28.28
C ARG A 85 4.16 12.05 27.53
N GLN A 86 4.36 10.83 28.01
CA GLN A 86 5.22 9.82 27.41
C GLN A 86 4.38 8.68 26.88
N GLN A 87 4.75 8.18 25.70
CA GLN A 87 4.04 7.09 25.07
C GLN A 87 4.68 5.76 25.45
N TYR A 88 3.85 4.79 25.84
CA TYR A 88 4.28 3.45 26.20
C TYR A 88 3.90 2.43 25.13
N VAL A 89 4.87 1.58 24.79
CA VAL A 89 4.75 0.51 23.80
C VAL A 89 5.05 -0.81 24.49
N TYR A 90 4.04 -1.68 24.59
CA TYR A 90 4.21 -3.02 25.17
C TYR A 90 5.03 -3.95 24.29
N GLN A 91 4.79 -3.89 22.97
CA GLN A 91 5.41 -4.78 22.01
C GLN A 91 5.79 -4.06 20.72
N ARG A 92 6.97 -4.37 20.20
CA ARG A 92 7.42 -3.93 18.87
C ARG A 92 6.51 -4.52 17.80
N ASN A 93 6.08 -3.70 16.85
CA ASN A 93 5.24 -4.12 15.73
C ASN A 93 3.92 -4.77 16.20
N ASN A 94 3.25 -4.12 17.16
CA ASN A 94 1.98 -4.57 17.76
C ASN A 94 0.75 -4.33 16.88
N TYR A 95 0.82 -3.45 15.88
CA TYR A 95 -0.31 -3.12 15.02
C TYR A 95 -0.08 -3.55 13.57
N LYS A 96 -1.07 -4.20 12.97
CA LYS A 96 -1.08 -4.54 11.55
C LYS A 96 -1.86 -3.47 10.79
N MET A 97 -1.17 -2.76 9.90
CA MET A 97 -1.77 -1.74 9.03
C MET A 97 -2.88 -2.33 8.15
N PRO A 98 -3.76 -1.48 7.58
CA PRO A 98 -4.71 -1.92 6.56
C PRO A 98 -4.05 -2.65 5.39
N ASN A 99 -4.81 -3.53 4.75
CA ASN A 99 -4.32 -4.29 3.60
C ASN A 99 -3.95 -3.36 2.44
N TYR A 100 -2.85 -3.68 1.77
CA TYR A 100 -2.40 -2.99 0.58
C TYR A 100 -3.05 -3.63 -0.65
N GLN A 101 -3.60 -2.80 -1.52
CA GLN A 101 -3.99 -3.25 -2.84
C GLN A 101 -3.68 -2.17 -3.88
N ARG A 102 -3.17 -2.58 -5.05
CA ARG A 102 -3.00 -1.68 -6.19
C ARG A 102 -3.40 -2.32 -7.52
N LEU A 103 -4.20 -1.61 -8.31
CA LEU A 103 -4.49 -1.92 -9.71
C LEU A 103 -3.83 -0.87 -10.61
N ASP A 104 -2.94 -1.30 -11.50
CA ASP A 104 -2.31 -0.45 -12.50
C ASP A 104 -2.80 -0.88 -13.89
N LEU A 105 -3.18 0.10 -14.70
CA LEU A 105 -3.65 -0.10 -16.06
C LEU A 105 -2.75 0.65 -17.04
N SER A 106 -2.39 0.01 -18.14
CA SER A 106 -1.57 0.63 -19.18
C SER A 106 -2.06 0.21 -20.55
N PHE A 107 -2.28 1.19 -21.42
CA PHE A 107 -2.79 1.01 -22.76
C PHE A 107 -1.80 1.59 -23.77
N ASN A 108 -1.44 0.79 -24.77
CA ASN A 108 -0.56 1.21 -25.85
C ASN A 108 -1.34 1.32 -27.16
N TYR A 109 -1.13 2.44 -27.86
CA TYR A 109 -1.56 2.64 -29.24
C TYR A 109 -0.36 2.76 -30.19
N TYR A 110 -0.26 1.80 -31.12
CA TYR A 110 0.79 1.71 -32.12
C TYR A 110 0.33 2.34 -33.44
N ARG A 111 1.03 3.40 -33.84
CA ARG A 111 0.89 4.05 -35.13
C ARG A 111 2.06 3.67 -36.03
N HIS A 112 1.82 2.67 -36.88
CA HIS A 112 2.71 2.26 -37.95
C HIS A 112 2.87 3.37 -39.00
N LYS A 113 4.09 3.71 -39.39
CA LYS A 113 4.41 4.70 -40.43
C LYS A 113 5.15 4.04 -41.60
N LYS A 114 5.39 4.80 -42.68
CA LYS A 114 6.19 4.36 -43.83
C LYS A 114 7.64 4.06 -43.39
N ASN A 115 8.30 3.17 -44.13
CA ASN A 115 9.71 2.80 -43.95
C ASN A 115 10.01 2.15 -42.57
N GLY A 116 9.13 1.29 -42.07
CA GLY A 116 9.37 0.53 -40.82
C GLY A 116 9.22 1.33 -39.51
N ARG A 117 9.11 2.65 -39.60
CA ARG A 117 8.98 3.56 -38.46
C ARG A 117 7.68 3.33 -37.67
N MET A 118 7.72 3.54 -36.37
CA MET A 118 6.59 3.30 -35.48
C MET A 118 6.49 4.37 -34.38
N GLY A 119 5.32 4.99 -34.24
CA GLY A 119 4.98 5.79 -33.06
C GLY A 119 4.18 4.95 -32.06
N ILE A 120 4.48 5.07 -30.77
CA ILE A 120 3.79 4.38 -29.69
C ILE A 120 3.28 5.44 -28.72
N TRP A 121 1.97 5.50 -28.55
CA TRP A 121 1.33 6.32 -27.52
C TRP A 121 1.01 5.40 -26.35
N ASN A 122 1.54 5.69 -25.17
CA ASN A 122 1.23 4.94 -23.96
C ASN A 122 0.42 5.84 -23.01
N PHE A 123 -0.70 5.31 -22.53
CA PHE A 123 -1.53 5.90 -21.51
C PHE A 123 -1.58 4.93 -20.35
N SER A 124 -1.16 5.36 -19.16
CA SER A 124 -1.22 4.50 -17.98
C SER A 124 -1.85 5.21 -16.81
N VAL A 125 -2.42 4.43 -15.89
CA VAL A 125 -2.98 4.92 -14.64
C VAL A 125 -2.47 4.01 -13.54
N TYR A 126 -1.72 4.60 -12.61
CA TYR A 126 -1.29 3.97 -11.38
C TYR A 126 -2.41 4.06 -10.34
N ASN A 127 -2.63 2.97 -9.59
CA ASN A 127 -3.66 2.90 -8.54
C ASN A 127 -5.06 3.33 -9.04
N ALA A 128 -5.57 2.65 -10.07
CA ALA A 128 -6.77 3.03 -10.84
C ALA A 128 -8.04 3.23 -10.00
N TYR A 129 -8.19 2.57 -8.85
CA TYR A 129 -9.34 2.72 -7.95
C TYR A 129 -9.11 3.71 -6.79
N ALA A 130 -8.02 4.49 -6.81
CA ALA A 130 -7.68 5.46 -5.78
C ALA A 130 -7.60 4.86 -4.36
N HIS A 131 -7.16 3.61 -4.21
CA HIS A 131 -7.20 2.95 -2.90
C HIS A 131 -6.21 3.62 -1.96
N HIS A 132 -6.67 3.87 -0.74
CA HIS A 132 -5.85 4.44 0.32
C HIS A 132 -4.87 3.39 0.83
N ASN A 133 -3.66 3.40 0.29
CA ASN A 133 -2.58 2.52 0.69
C ASN A 133 -1.74 3.19 1.78
N SER A 134 -2.03 2.85 3.03
CA SER A 134 -1.34 3.35 4.22
C SER A 134 0.18 3.17 4.12
N PHE A 135 0.91 4.27 4.05
CA PHE A 135 2.38 4.30 4.10
C PHE A 135 2.88 4.47 5.53
N ILE A 136 2.23 5.36 6.29
CA ILE A 136 2.52 5.66 7.69
C ILE A 136 1.19 5.78 8.45
N ILE A 137 1.22 5.39 9.73
CA ILE A 137 0.15 5.64 10.70
C ILE A 137 0.78 6.41 11.85
N LEU A 138 0.19 7.55 12.21
CA LEU A 138 0.63 8.40 13.31
C LEU A 138 -0.49 8.52 14.35
N PRO A 139 -0.15 8.70 15.64
CA PRO A 139 -1.10 9.15 16.65
C PRO A 139 -1.72 10.49 16.22
N ALA A 140 -3.02 10.62 16.42
CA ALA A 140 -3.80 11.81 16.17
C ALA A 140 -4.86 11.97 17.28
N GLU A 141 -5.55 13.09 17.31
CA GLU A 141 -6.70 13.30 18.18
C GLU A 141 -7.96 13.40 17.32
N GLY A 142 -8.97 12.60 17.65
CA GLY A 142 -10.32 12.79 17.14
C GLY A 142 -11.09 13.72 18.06
N TYR A 143 -12.06 14.44 17.51
CA TYR A 143 -12.93 15.33 18.29
C TYR A 143 -14.38 14.92 18.08
N LEU A 144 -15.13 14.80 19.16
CA LEU A 144 -16.59 14.58 19.13
C LEU A 144 -17.27 15.67 19.95
N PRO A 145 -18.52 16.04 19.60
CA PRO A 145 -19.32 16.91 20.45
C PRO A 145 -19.36 16.36 21.87
N ASN A 146 -19.11 17.20 22.86
CA ASN A 146 -19.12 16.76 24.24
C ASN A 146 -20.58 16.49 24.66
N PRO A 147 -20.95 15.25 25.04
CA PRO A 147 -22.31 14.94 25.47
C PRO A 147 -22.71 15.68 26.76
N ASP A 148 -21.73 16.17 27.53
CA ASP A 148 -21.96 16.88 28.80
C ASP A 148 -22.14 18.40 28.61
N SER A 149 -22.02 18.95 27.39
CA SER A 149 -22.30 20.37 27.12
C SER A 149 -23.60 20.56 26.32
N PRO A 150 -24.46 21.54 26.69
CA PRO A 150 -25.76 21.75 26.05
C PRO A 150 -25.70 22.05 24.55
N ASP A 151 -24.59 22.60 24.09
CA ASP A 151 -24.30 23.01 22.72
C ASP A 151 -23.25 22.11 22.03
N GLY A 152 -22.72 21.11 22.74
CA GLY A 152 -21.69 20.20 22.25
C GLY A 152 -20.28 20.79 22.22
N TYR A 153 -20.06 21.99 22.78
CA TYR A 153 -18.75 22.65 22.87
C TYR A 153 -18.27 22.84 24.32
N PRO A 154 -16.94 22.84 24.58
CA PRO A 154 -15.88 22.44 23.67
C PRO A 154 -15.96 20.95 23.33
N MET A 155 -15.48 20.56 22.16
CA MET A 155 -15.47 19.15 21.73
C MET A 155 -14.57 18.32 22.65
N SER A 156 -15.01 17.12 22.98
CA SER A 156 -14.20 16.14 23.70
C SER A 156 -13.21 15.48 22.75
N SER A 157 -11.92 15.47 23.09
CA SER A 157 -10.89 14.79 22.30
C SER A 157 -10.72 13.34 22.74
N TYR A 158 -10.45 12.45 21.79
CA TYR A 158 -10.12 11.06 22.06
C TYR A 158 -8.90 10.63 21.24
N PRO A 159 -8.06 9.70 21.76
CA PRO A 159 -6.93 9.18 21.02
C PRO A 159 -7.39 8.49 19.73
N ALA A 160 -6.82 8.89 18.60
CA ALA A 160 -7.07 8.32 17.30
C ALA A 160 -5.75 8.00 16.60
N PHE A 161 -5.84 7.27 15.48
CA PHE A 161 -4.70 7.05 14.60
C PHE A 161 -5.05 7.53 13.20
N GLN A 162 -4.20 8.38 12.64
CA GLN A 162 -4.36 8.87 11.27
C GLN A 162 -3.41 8.15 10.34
N SER A 163 -3.95 7.66 9.22
CA SER A 163 -3.19 6.98 8.19
C SER A 163 -2.92 7.90 6.99
N TYR A 164 -1.67 7.96 6.56
CA TYR A 164 -1.23 8.74 5.41
C TYR A 164 -0.90 7.83 4.23
N SER A 165 -1.43 8.16 3.04
CA SER A 165 -1.10 7.55 1.75
C SER A 165 -0.43 8.61 0.87
N ILE A 166 0.64 8.23 0.19
CA ILE A 166 1.45 9.16 -0.63
C ILE A 166 1.22 9.01 -2.14
N PHE A 167 0.54 7.93 -2.57
CA PHE A 167 0.30 7.65 -3.98
C PHE A 167 -1.19 7.40 -4.25
N PRO A 168 -1.96 8.44 -4.58
CA PRO A 168 -3.35 8.31 -5.03
C PRO A 168 -3.36 7.80 -6.48
N VAL A 169 -4.37 8.18 -7.27
CA VAL A 169 -4.38 7.92 -8.72
C VAL A 169 -3.32 8.79 -9.39
N ILE A 170 -2.43 8.17 -10.17
CA ILE A 170 -1.42 8.92 -10.95
C ILE A 170 -1.59 8.56 -12.43
N PRO A 171 -2.17 9.45 -13.25
CA PRO A 171 -2.19 9.26 -14.68
C PRO A 171 -0.79 9.51 -15.26
N SER A 172 -0.44 8.78 -16.30
CA SER A 172 0.76 9.02 -17.09
C SER A 172 0.49 8.90 -18.58
N PHE A 173 1.25 9.67 -19.34
CA PHE A 173 1.21 9.68 -20.77
C PHE A 173 2.63 9.74 -21.32
N SER A 174 2.91 8.99 -22.37
CA SER A 174 4.19 9.07 -23.07
C SER A 174 4.04 8.78 -24.55
N TYR A 175 4.97 9.33 -25.35
CA TYR A 175 5.11 9.02 -26.76
C TYR A 175 6.52 8.53 -27.05
N THR A 176 6.63 7.35 -27.65
CA THR A 176 7.91 6.78 -28.10
C THR A 176 7.92 6.71 -29.62
N TYR A 177 9.02 7.16 -30.23
CA TYR A 177 9.24 7.03 -31.66
C TYR A 177 10.37 6.03 -31.94
N LYS A 178 10.07 5.01 -32.74
CA LYS A 178 11.02 4.00 -33.20
C LYS A 178 11.33 4.24 -34.68
N PHE A 179 12.62 4.26 -35.01
CA PHE A 179 13.16 4.49 -36.35
C PHE A 179 13.21 3.21 -37.17
#